data_AF-A0AAE9CTG9-F1
#
_entry.id   AF-A0AAE9CTG9-F1
#
_cell.length_a   1.000
_cell.length_b   1.000
_cell.length_c   1.000
_cell.angle_alpha   90.00
_cell.angle_beta   90.00
_cell.angle_gamma   90.00
#
_symmetry.space_group_name_H-M   'P 1'
#
loop_
_entity.id
_entity.type
_entity.pdbx_description
1 polymer ?
#
loop_
_entity_poly.entity_id
_entity_poly.type
_entity_poly.pdbx_seq_one_letter_code
_entity_poly.pdbx_strand_id
1 'polypeptide(L)'
;MKAVLCFVGLVALAAALVLPEKRASSLDCFMCRLAVNVTDPPVDNLVHKSEDKFITECKKMLVGVPFLEQACLDYAHAELDPIIKELESGTAPEDVCREIKQCPQ
;
A
#
# COMPACT_ATOMS: atom_id res chain seq x y z
N MET A 1 8.94 39.93 20.18
CA MET A 1 8.97 38.55 20.74
C MET A 1 7.69 37.73 20.49
N LYS A 2 6.51 38.34 20.28
CA LYS A 2 5.26 37.58 19.96
C LYS A 2 5.16 37.12 18.50
N ALA A 3 5.63 37.92 17.55
CA ALA A 3 5.53 37.61 16.12
C ALA A 3 6.35 36.38 15.71
N VAL A 4 7.52 36.18 16.32
CA VAL A 4 8.43 35.06 15.99
C VAL A 4 7.82 33.71 16.38
N LEU A 5 7.06 33.66 17.48
CA LEU A 5 6.40 32.44 17.95
C LEU A 5 5.27 31.97 17.01
N CYS A 6 4.59 32.90 16.35
CA CYS A 6 3.53 32.58 15.39
C CYS A 6 4.07 31.95 14.09
N PHE A 7 5.25 32.38 13.62
CA PHE A 7 5.87 31.81 12.42
C PHE A 7 6.35 30.38 12.63
N VAL A 8 6.86 30.04 13.82
CA VAL A 8 7.32 28.67 14.14
C VAL A 8 6.14 27.68 14.19
N GLY A 9 4.97 28.10 14.69
CA GLY A 9 3.77 27.25 14.72
C GLY A 9 3.23 26.89 13.33
N LEU A 10 3.31 27.83 12.37
CA LEU A 10 2.83 27.62 11.00
C LEU A 10 3.71 26.64 10.21
N VAL A 11 5.02 26.64 10.43
CA VAL A 11 5.95 25.71 9.75
C VAL A 11 5.79 24.27 10.27
N ALA A 12 5.52 24.08 11.56
CA ALA A 12 5.30 22.76 12.14
C ALA A 12 4.01 22.09 11.59
N LEU A 13 2.96 22.88 11.33
CA LEU A 13 1.71 22.35 10.76
C LEU A 13 1.87 21.92 9.29
N ALA A 14 2.68 22.66 8.52
CA ALA A 14 2.95 22.33 7.12
C ALA A 14 3.82 21.08 6.97
N ALA A 15 4.78 20.84 7.87
CA ALA A 15 5.63 19.65 7.83
C ALA A 15 4.85 18.34 8.04
N ALA A 16 3.74 18.36 8.78
CA ALA A 16 2.88 17.19 8.97
C ALA A 16 2.11 16.77 7.70
N LEU A 17 1.91 17.69 6.75
CA LEU A 17 1.24 17.41 5.47
C LEU A 17 2.22 17.01 4.35
N VAL A 18 3.52 17.22 4.56
CA VAL A 18 4.59 16.96 3.57
C VAL A 18 5.43 15.74 3.94
N LEU A 19 5.34 15.26 5.19
CA LEU A 19 5.89 13.96 5.54
C LEU A 19 5.07 12.90 4.80
N PRO A 20 5.66 12.13 3.86
CA PRO A 20 4.98 10.95 3.39
C PRO A 20 4.71 10.13 4.64
N GLU A 21 3.43 9.78 4.86
CA GLU A 21 3.05 8.80 5.86
C GLU A 21 4.13 7.71 5.87
N LYS A 22 4.54 7.26 7.04
CA LYS A 22 5.33 6.04 7.13
C LYS A 22 4.47 4.91 6.54
N ARG A 23 4.52 4.73 5.22
CA ARG A 23 3.73 3.79 4.41
C ARG A 23 4.05 2.33 4.69
N ALA A 24 4.93 2.07 5.65
CA ALA A 24 5.15 0.74 6.21
C ALA A 24 4.27 0.57 7.46
N SER A 25 2.95 0.62 7.29
CA SER A 25 2.05 0.08 8.33
C SER A 25 2.10 -1.44 8.27
N SER A 26 1.84 -2.12 9.39
CA SER A 26 1.72 -3.58 9.41
C SER A 26 0.62 -4.08 8.45
N LEU A 27 -0.42 -3.27 8.24
CA LEU A 27 -1.50 -3.53 7.30
C LEU A 27 -1.03 -3.41 5.84
N ASP A 28 -0.30 -2.35 5.49
CA ASP A 28 0.22 -2.13 4.12
C ASP A 28 1.16 -3.28 3.72
N CYS A 29 2.07 -3.67 4.63
CA CYS A 29 2.98 -4.79 4.39
C CYS A 29 2.23 -6.12 4.21
N PHE A 30 1.17 -6.34 4.98
CA PHE A 30 0.32 -7.52 4.86
C PHE A 30 -0.43 -7.55 3.52
N MET A 31 -1.07 -6.43 3.16
CA MET A 31 -1.79 -6.31 1.90
C MET A 31 -0.85 -6.46 0.70
N CYS A 32 0.35 -5.90 0.76
CA CYS A 32 1.34 -6.06 -0.30
C CYS A 32 1.76 -7.51 -0.49
N ARG A 33 2.09 -8.22 0.60
CA ARG A 33 2.48 -9.63 0.50
C ARG A 33 1.35 -10.49 -0.06
N LEU A 34 0.11 -10.20 0.32
CA LEU A 34 -1.05 -10.86 -0.25
C LEU A 34 -1.17 -10.58 -1.75
N ALA A 35 -1.03 -9.30 -2.15
CA ALA A 35 -1.09 -8.86 -3.55
C ALA A 35 0.00 -9.52 -4.41
N VAL A 36 1.26 -9.53 -3.95
CA VAL A 36 2.38 -10.23 -4.61
C VAL A 36 2.06 -11.72 -4.79
N ASN A 37 1.59 -12.38 -3.74
CA ASN A 37 1.30 -13.82 -3.78
C ASN A 37 0.13 -14.18 -4.73
N VAL A 38 -0.79 -13.26 -5.01
CA VAL A 38 -1.88 -13.51 -5.98
C VAL A 38 -1.54 -13.10 -7.41
N THR A 39 -0.52 -12.24 -7.59
CA THR A 39 -0.07 -11.68 -8.88
C THR A 39 1.15 -12.39 -9.46
N ASP A 40 1.89 -13.17 -8.67
CA ASP A 40 3.03 -13.98 -9.15
C ASP A 40 2.59 -15.36 -9.70
N PRO A 41 2.94 -15.74 -10.95
CA PRO A 41 3.68 -14.95 -11.95
C PRO A 41 2.79 -13.91 -12.66
N PRO A 42 3.35 -12.74 -13.05
CA PRO A 42 2.62 -11.71 -13.75
C PRO A 42 2.15 -12.25 -15.11
N VAL A 43 0.84 -12.21 -15.36
CA VAL A 43 0.26 -12.63 -16.64
C VAL A 43 -0.42 -11.41 -17.26
N ASP A 44 0.06 -11.00 -18.43
CA ASP A 44 -0.31 -9.80 -19.21
C ASP A 44 -1.82 -9.52 -19.42
N ASN A 45 -2.70 -10.46 -19.08
CA ASN A 45 -4.16 -10.34 -19.27
C ASN A 45 -4.96 -10.53 -17.98
N LEU A 46 -4.32 -10.49 -16.81
CA LEU A 46 -4.92 -10.88 -15.54
C LEU A 46 -5.02 -9.77 -14.49
N VAL A 47 -4.76 -8.49 -14.80
CA VAL A 47 -4.88 -7.39 -13.80
C VAL A 47 -6.25 -7.46 -13.09
N HIS A 48 -7.35 -7.52 -13.85
CA HIS A 48 -8.69 -7.69 -13.28
C HIS A 48 -8.91 -9.02 -12.54
N LYS A 49 -8.32 -10.13 -13.00
CA LYS A 49 -8.43 -11.43 -12.30
C LYS A 49 -7.62 -11.45 -11.01
N SER A 50 -6.50 -10.73 -10.97
CA SER A 50 -5.64 -10.59 -9.80
C SER A 50 -6.26 -9.65 -8.77
N GLU A 51 -6.95 -8.61 -9.22
CA GLU A 51 -7.76 -7.70 -8.42
C GLU A 51 -8.92 -8.43 -7.73
N ASP A 52 -9.76 -9.16 -8.48
CA ASP A 52 -10.87 -9.94 -7.90
C ASP A 52 -10.37 -11.00 -6.90
N LYS A 53 -9.25 -11.66 -7.22
CA LYS A 53 -8.63 -12.67 -6.36
C LYS A 53 -8.05 -12.05 -5.09
N PHE A 54 -7.39 -10.89 -5.22
CA PHE A 54 -6.91 -10.12 -4.07
C PHE A 54 -8.06 -9.70 -3.17
N ILE A 55 -9.11 -9.09 -3.73
CA ILE A 55 -10.28 -8.63 -2.97
C ILE A 55 -10.94 -9.80 -2.25
N THR A 56 -11.06 -10.96 -2.90
CA THR A 56 -11.64 -12.17 -2.31
C THR A 56 -10.83 -12.66 -1.12
N GLU A 57 -9.51 -12.81 -1.27
CA GLU A 57 -8.65 -13.29 -0.18
C GLU A 57 -8.52 -12.26 0.94
N CYS A 58 -8.42 -10.97 0.59
CA CYS A 58 -8.34 -9.87 1.56
C CYS A 58 -9.62 -9.82 2.40
N LYS A 59 -10.80 -9.84 1.78
CA LYS A 59 -12.08 -9.91 2.50
C LYS A 59 -12.19 -11.15 3.36
N LYS A 60 -11.75 -12.32 2.87
CA LYS A 60 -11.75 -13.58 3.63
C LYS A 60 -10.90 -13.52 4.89
N MET A 61 -9.76 -12.83 4.86
CA MET A 61 -8.91 -12.64 6.03
C MET A 61 -9.46 -11.57 7.00
N LEU A 62 -10.31 -10.66 6.51
CA LEU A 62 -10.84 -9.52 7.27
C LEU A 62 -12.34 -9.64 7.58
N VAL A 63 -12.92 -10.83 7.41
CA VAL A 63 -14.34 -11.12 7.64
C VAL A 63 -14.76 -10.64 9.03
N GLY A 64 -15.79 -9.79 9.07
CA GLY A 64 -16.38 -9.29 10.31
C GLY A 64 -15.93 -7.88 10.72
N VAL A 65 -15.08 -7.21 9.93
CA VAL A 65 -14.64 -5.82 10.19
C VAL A 65 -15.06 -4.89 9.04
N PRO A 66 -16.13 -4.08 9.19
CA PRO A 66 -16.73 -3.33 8.08
C PRO A 66 -15.81 -2.28 7.44
N PHE A 67 -14.82 -1.74 8.16
CA PHE A 67 -13.85 -0.79 7.62
C PHE A 67 -12.76 -1.45 6.76
N LEU A 68 -12.47 -2.73 7.01
CA LEU A 68 -11.35 -3.41 6.37
C LEU A 68 -11.72 -3.98 4.99
N GLU A 69 -13.00 -4.27 4.75
CA GLU A 69 -13.45 -4.64 3.41
C GLU A 69 -13.28 -3.50 2.39
N GLN A 70 -13.55 -2.26 2.81
CA GLN A 70 -13.33 -1.09 1.95
C GLN A 70 -11.83 -0.85 1.75
N ALA A 71 -11.02 -1.02 2.79
CA ALA A 71 -9.57 -0.92 2.67
C ALA A 71 -8.99 -1.91 1.64
N CYS A 72 -9.55 -3.13 1.54
CA CYS A 72 -9.16 -4.07 0.48
C CYS A 72 -9.46 -3.53 -0.93
N LEU A 73 -10.61 -2.89 -1.13
CA LEU A 73 -10.98 -2.31 -2.43
C LEU A 73 -10.07 -1.12 -2.76
N ASP A 74 -9.91 -0.21 -1.82
CA ASP A 74 -9.10 1.00 -2.00
C ASP A 74 -7.64 0.62 -2.28
N TYR A 75 -7.11 -0.38 -1.56
CA TYR A 75 -5.77 -0.90 -1.78
C TYR A 75 -5.63 -1.57 -3.15
N ALA A 76 -6.59 -2.40 -3.54
CA ALA A 76 -6.58 -3.07 -4.84
C ALA A 76 -6.46 -2.06 -5.99
N HIS A 77 -7.29 -1.01 -5.95
CA HIS A 77 -7.30 0.04 -6.98
C HIS A 77 -6.05 0.94 -6.97
N ALA A 78 -5.43 1.14 -5.81
CA ALA A 78 -4.30 2.06 -5.67
C ALA A 78 -2.92 1.39 -5.86
N GLU A 79 -2.76 0.15 -5.40
CA GLU A 79 -1.44 -0.44 -5.13
C GLU A 79 -1.16 -1.74 -5.90
N LEU A 80 -2.15 -2.41 -6.51
CA LEU A 80 -1.89 -3.62 -7.32
C LEU A 80 -1.07 -3.32 -8.57
N ASP A 81 -1.38 -2.25 -9.30
CA ASP A 81 -0.66 -1.86 -10.52
C ASP A 81 0.84 -1.59 -10.26
N PRO A 82 1.23 -0.80 -9.23
CA PRO A 82 2.62 -0.67 -8.81
C PRO A 82 3.32 -2.00 -8.49
N ILE A 83 2.62 -2.92 -7.82
CA ILE A 83 3.16 -4.25 -7.44
C ILE A 83 3.43 -5.09 -8.68
N ILE A 84 2.47 -5.15 -9.61
CA ILE A 84 2.61 -5.90 -10.87
C ILE A 84 3.76 -5.34 -11.68
N LYS A 85 3.86 -4.02 -11.81
CA LYS A 85 4.95 -3.36 -12.54
C LYS A 85 6.32 -3.66 -11.94
N GLU A 86 6.42 -3.73 -10.62
CA GLU A 86 7.66 -4.08 -9.94
C GLU A 86 8.04 -5.55 -10.19
N LEU A 87 7.07 -6.48 -10.15
CA LEU A 87 7.28 -7.89 -10.53
C LEU A 87 7.73 -8.03 -11.99
N GLU A 88 7.09 -7.31 -12.92
CA GLU A 88 7.46 -7.27 -14.34
C GLU A 88 8.86 -6.69 -14.59
N SER A 89 9.34 -5.83 -13.69
CA SER A 89 10.70 -5.27 -13.75
C SER A 89 11.80 -6.29 -13.41
N GLY A 90 11.41 -7.47 -12.91
CA GLY A 90 12.31 -8.55 -12.52
C GLY A 90 12.68 -8.56 -11.03
N THR A 91 12.03 -7.72 -10.21
CA THR A 91 12.20 -7.74 -8.76
C THR A 91 11.63 -9.02 -8.17
N ALA A 92 12.37 -9.65 -7.26
CA ALA A 92 11.94 -10.87 -6.61
C ALA A 92 10.66 -10.61 -5.78
N PRO A 93 9.65 -11.50 -5.82
CA PRO A 93 8.39 -11.34 -5.07
C PRO A 93 8.59 -10.97 -3.59
N GLU A 94 9.57 -11.57 -2.93
CA GLU A 94 9.94 -11.30 -1.53
C GLU A 94 10.44 -9.87 -1.27
N ASP A 95 10.91 -9.18 -2.31
CA ASP A 95 11.56 -7.88 -2.24
C ASP A 95 10.63 -6.73 -2.68
N VAL A 96 9.65 -7.01 -3.53
CA VAL A 96 8.69 -6.03 -4.09
C VAL A 96 8.13 -5.11 -2.99
N CYS A 97 7.61 -5.70 -1.90
CA CYS A 97 6.97 -4.91 -0.84
C CYS A 97 7.92 -3.99 -0.08
N ARG A 98 9.22 -4.30 -0.05
CA ARG A 98 10.24 -3.42 0.54
C ARG A 98 10.64 -2.32 -0.46
N GLU A 99 10.75 -2.66 -1.75
CA GLU A 99 11.06 -1.70 -2.81
C GLU A 99 9.97 -0.62 -2.96
N ILE A 100 8.69 -0.99 -2.88
CA ILE A 100 7.58 -0.03 -2.90
C ILE A 100 7.31 0.63 -1.54
N LYS A 101 8.17 0.37 -0.54
CA LYS A 101 8.13 0.97 0.81
C LYS A 101 6.85 0.68 1.61
N GLN A 102 6.18 -0.43 1.32
CA GLN A 102 5.02 -0.88 2.07
C GLN A 102 5.37 -1.83 3.21
N CYS A 103 6.56 -2.43 3.19
CA CYS A 103 7.16 -3.14 4.31
C CYS A 103 8.41 -2.41 4.81
N PRO A 104 8.75 -2.55 6.11
CA PRO A 104 10.06 -2.13 6.60
C PRO A 104 11.17 -2.89 5.86
N GLN A 105 12.31 -2.21 5.67
CA GLN A 105 13.56 -2.76 5.13
C GLN A 105 14.13 -3.84 6.05
#